data_AF-A0A2R5G3Y3-F1
#
_entry.id   AF-A0A2R5G3Y3-F1
#
_cell.length_a   1.000
_cell.length_b   1.000
_cell.length_c   1.000
_cell.angle_alpha   90.00
_cell.angle_beta   90.00
_cell.angle_gamma   90.00
#
_symmetry.space_group_name_H-M   'P 1'
#
loop_
_entity.id
_entity.type
_entity.pdbx_description
1 polymer ?
#
loop_
_entity_poly.entity_id
_entity_poly.type
_entity_poly.pdbx_seq_one_letter_code
_entity_poly.pdbx_strand_id
1 'polypeptide(L)'
;MSEHEHGHHHQHEHDSGHGHSHEHGGHHGGEDLAKAQAAEEEQAHFDEVLHAFLTYETDIVDALSRRERNLRRVPGLISLLPGGEEVQQKKFEALREAARKNQNFFNEIVKNSSNKGSLSRVPDPGAQVRNLGKVRSTLAQCAREWSEEGSEEREKSFAPLLSWLEKYLDAGPDGDKRVLVPGAGLGRLLTEIVGRGYSCEGNEFSYQMLVTSDYVMNVMHSSSPTHQLEIHPLRIPDASATEILERRKDNKATMSMCAGEFLLVYGKDEAKWDAVVTCFFIDTAPNILDYLQVIYRSLKPGGIWINGGPLLWHWQSSEPRATRDDTAGGRDPRYDSSIELSWEEVKGLATSVGFEFKEEAWQEVGYNTNATCMLRSVYRTVQSVAIKKA
;
A
#
# COMPACT_ATOMS: atom_id res chain seq x y z
N MET A 1 -82.12 -4.65 -28.04
CA MET A 1 -82.68 -4.38 -29.38
C MET A 1 -81.48 -4.00 -30.24
N SER A 2 -80.81 -5.02 -30.76
CA SER A 2 -80.84 -5.53 -32.15
C SER A 2 -79.49 -5.10 -32.78
N GLU A 3 -78.74 -5.85 -33.55
CA GLU A 3 -78.94 -6.96 -34.48
C GLU A 3 -77.54 -7.62 -34.71
N HIS A 4 -77.45 -8.95 -34.83
CA HIS A 4 -77.34 -9.73 -36.09
C HIS A 4 -76.22 -9.23 -37.03
N GLU A 5 -75.13 -9.97 -37.26
CA GLU A 5 -74.96 -11.26 -37.97
C GLU A 5 -74.38 -11.08 -39.40
N HIS A 6 -73.50 -12.03 -39.72
CA HIS A 6 -73.14 -12.58 -41.03
C HIS A 6 -71.98 -11.99 -41.86
N GLY A 7 -71.13 -12.92 -42.32
CA GLY A 7 -70.29 -12.76 -43.50
C GLY A 7 -69.04 -13.64 -43.54
N HIS A 8 -69.19 -14.93 -43.87
CA HIS A 8 -68.09 -15.85 -44.24
C HIS A 8 -67.47 -15.50 -45.61
N HIS A 9 -66.13 -15.62 -45.78
CA HIS A 9 -65.45 -16.61 -46.65
C HIS A 9 -63.99 -16.25 -47.02
N HIS A 10 -63.10 -17.26 -46.89
CA HIS A 10 -61.97 -17.71 -47.77
C HIS A 10 -61.01 -16.67 -48.42
N GLN A 11 -59.70 -16.87 -48.61
CA GLN A 11 -58.66 -17.88 -48.32
C GLN A 11 -57.34 -17.32 -48.92
N HIS A 12 -56.16 -17.60 -48.31
CA HIS A 12 -54.77 -17.56 -48.85
C HIS A 12 -54.25 -16.20 -49.44
N GLU A 13 -53.01 -15.73 -49.31
CA GLU A 13 -51.72 -16.25 -48.81
C GLU A 13 -50.74 -15.05 -48.62
N HIS A 14 -49.82 -15.20 -47.65
CA HIS A 14 -48.51 -14.54 -47.45
C HIS A 14 -48.32 -13.02 -47.66
N ASP A 15 -47.97 -12.30 -46.58
CA ASP A 15 -46.59 -11.80 -46.45
C ASP A 15 -46.22 -11.48 -44.98
N SER A 16 -44.93 -11.68 -44.72
CA SER A 16 -44.14 -11.63 -43.51
C SER A 16 -44.21 -10.31 -42.70
N GLY A 17 -44.70 -10.41 -41.46
CA GLY A 17 -44.54 -9.38 -40.43
C GLY A 17 -43.65 -9.88 -39.30
N HIS A 18 -42.36 -9.54 -39.36
CA HIS A 18 -41.43 -9.78 -38.25
C HIS A 18 -41.87 -8.97 -37.02
N GLY A 19 -42.26 -9.68 -35.96
CA GLY A 19 -42.34 -9.12 -34.62
C GLY A 19 -40.93 -8.84 -34.11
N HIS A 20 -40.55 -7.57 -34.02
CA HIS A 20 -39.42 -7.15 -33.21
C HIS A 20 -39.90 -6.94 -31.78
N SER A 21 -39.86 -8.01 -30.97
CA SER A 21 -39.75 -7.87 -29.53
C SER A 21 -38.32 -7.40 -29.23
N HIS A 22 -38.16 -6.12 -28.91
CA HIS A 22 -36.92 -5.63 -28.31
C HIS A 22 -36.81 -6.18 -26.89
N GLU A 23 -36.09 -7.30 -26.75
CA GLU A 23 -35.54 -7.72 -25.47
C GLU A 23 -34.46 -6.71 -25.04
N HIS A 24 -34.84 -5.71 -24.26
CA HIS A 24 -33.92 -4.98 -23.40
C HIS A 24 -33.59 -5.85 -22.19
N GLY A 25 -32.77 -6.89 -22.38
CA GLY A 25 -32.43 -7.87 -21.33
C GLY A 25 -30.94 -8.24 -21.23
N GLY A 26 -30.04 -7.54 -21.94
CA GLY A 26 -28.65 -8.00 -22.10
C GLY A 26 -27.56 -7.22 -21.36
N HIS A 27 -27.83 -6.02 -20.82
CA HIS A 27 -26.75 -5.17 -20.28
C HIS A 27 -26.50 -5.32 -18.77
N HIS A 28 -27.51 -5.72 -17.98
CA HIS A 28 -27.34 -5.85 -16.53
C HIS A 28 -26.62 -7.15 -16.12
N GLY A 29 -26.80 -8.25 -16.84
CA GLY A 29 -26.18 -9.54 -16.48
C GLY A 29 -24.66 -9.59 -16.67
N GLY A 30 -24.12 -8.83 -17.62
CA GLY A 30 -22.67 -8.80 -17.90
C GLY A 30 -21.85 -8.04 -16.86
N GLU A 31 -22.38 -6.92 -16.36
CA GLU A 31 -21.71 -6.12 -15.32
C GLU A 31 -21.70 -6.84 -13.96
N ASP A 32 -22.78 -7.55 -13.62
CA ASP A 32 -22.87 -8.29 -12.36
C ASP A 32 -21.93 -9.51 -12.36
N LEU A 33 -21.78 -10.19 -13.50
CA LEU A 33 -20.80 -11.27 -13.67
C LEU A 33 -19.36 -10.75 -13.55
N ALA A 34 -19.04 -9.63 -14.18
CA ALA A 34 -17.70 -9.03 -14.11
C ALA A 34 -17.34 -8.59 -12.69
N LYS A 35 -18.28 -8.00 -11.94
CA LYS A 35 -18.09 -7.64 -10.53
C LYS A 35 -17.89 -8.87 -9.65
N ALA A 36 -18.68 -9.93 -9.86
CA ALA A 36 -18.54 -11.17 -9.11
C ALA A 36 -17.16 -11.81 -9.36
N GLN A 37 -16.71 -11.83 -10.61
CA GLN A 37 -15.38 -12.33 -10.97
C GLN A 37 -14.27 -11.48 -10.34
N ALA A 38 -14.36 -10.15 -10.40
CA ALA A 38 -13.38 -9.27 -9.78
C ALA A 38 -13.29 -9.47 -8.26
N ALA A 39 -14.43 -9.66 -7.58
CA ALA A 39 -14.45 -9.96 -6.14
C ALA A 39 -13.83 -11.33 -5.82
N GLU A 40 -14.03 -12.33 -6.68
CA GLU A 40 -13.39 -13.64 -6.53
C GLU A 40 -11.86 -13.57 -6.74
N GLU A 41 -11.42 -12.83 -7.76
CA GLU A 41 -9.98 -12.57 -8.02
C GLU A 41 -9.33 -11.80 -6.87
N GLU A 42 -10.01 -10.78 -6.35
CA GLU A 42 -9.58 -10.01 -5.18
C GLU A 42 -9.43 -10.90 -3.94
N GLN A 43 -10.43 -11.74 -3.65
CA GLN A 43 -10.40 -12.68 -2.53
C GLN A 43 -9.30 -13.72 -2.70
N ALA A 44 -9.09 -14.23 -3.91
CA ALA A 44 -8.01 -15.18 -4.20
C ALA A 44 -6.64 -14.53 -3.95
N HIS A 45 -6.43 -13.31 -4.42
CA HIS A 45 -5.18 -12.58 -4.16
C HIS A 45 -4.96 -12.34 -2.67
N PHE A 46 -6.01 -11.96 -1.94
CA PHE A 46 -5.95 -11.80 -0.49
C PHE A 46 -5.55 -13.10 0.23
N ASP A 47 -6.11 -14.24 -0.16
CA ASP A 47 -5.76 -15.55 0.42
C ASP A 47 -4.30 -15.94 0.13
N GLU A 48 -3.79 -15.64 -1.07
CA GLU A 48 -2.37 -15.83 -1.40
C GLU A 48 -1.44 -14.99 -0.53
N VAL A 49 -1.85 -13.77 -0.20
CA VAL A 49 -1.11 -12.90 0.70
C VAL A 49 -1.06 -13.53 2.09
N LEU A 50 -2.20 -13.90 2.67
CA LEU A 50 -2.26 -14.55 3.99
C LEU A 50 -1.44 -15.84 4.03
N HIS A 51 -1.47 -16.65 2.97
CA HIS A 51 -0.63 -17.85 2.88
C HIS A 51 0.86 -17.53 2.92
N ALA A 52 1.31 -16.45 2.25
CA ALA A 52 2.70 -16.01 2.31
C ALA A 52 3.12 -15.57 3.72
N PHE A 53 2.23 -14.94 4.49
CA PHE A 53 2.49 -14.63 5.91
C PHE A 53 2.69 -15.92 6.73
N LEU A 54 1.86 -16.94 6.50
CA LEU A 54 1.90 -18.21 7.25
C LEU A 54 3.08 -19.13 6.90
N THR A 55 3.82 -18.82 5.84
CA THR A 55 4.90 -19.68 5.32
C THR A 55 6.27 -19.00 5.30
N TYR A 56 6.38 -17.82 5.93
CA TYR A 56 7.62 -17.06 6.02
C TYR A 56 8.78 -17.87 6.62
N GLU A 57 8.57 -18.58 7.73
CA GLU A 57 9.62 -19.37 8.39
C GLU A 57 10.20 -20.41 7.44
N THR A 58 9.33 -21.16 6.74
CA THR A 58 9.72 -22.20 5.79
C THR A 58 10.67 -21.64 4.74
N ASP A 59 10.32 -20.50 4.16
CA ASP A 59 11.12 -19.82 3.14
C ASP A 59 12.50 -19.37 3.67
N ILE A 60 12.56 -18.82 4.90
CA ILE A 60 13.82 -18.44 5.53
C ILE A 60 14.67 -19.68 5.89
N VAL A 61 14.06 -20.72 6.46
CA VAL A 61 14.75 -21.96 6.83
C VAL A 61 15.32 -22.66 5.60
N ASP A 62 14.61 -22.65 4.48
CA ASP A 62 15.10 -23.17 3.21
C ASP A 62 16.31 -22.38 2.71
N ALA A 63 16.28 -21.04 2.79
CA ALA A 63 17.42 -20.19 2.45
C ALA A 63 18.64 -20.46 3.34
N LEU A 64 18.43 -20.61 4.66
CA LEU A 64 19.48 -20.96 5.61
C LEU A 64 20.07 -22.35 5.33
N SER A 65 19.24 -23.33 5.02
CA SER A 65 19.66 -24.70 4.69
C SER A 65 20.46 -24.76 3.40
N ARG A 66 20.08 -23.97 2.38
CA ARG A 66 20.88 -23.80 1.15
C ARG A 66 22.25 -23.20 1.46
N ARG A 67 22.29 -22.15 2.28
CA ARG A 67 23.55 -21.50 2.70
C ARG A 67 24.46 -22.48 3.45
N GLU A 68 23.91 -23.22 4.41
CA GLU A 68 24.66 -24.22 5.18
C GLU A 68 25.25 -25.31 4.28
N ARG A 69 24.44 -25.84 3.35
CA ARG A 69 24.89 -26.80 2.33
C ARG A 69 26.04 -26.25 1.50
N ASN A 70 25.94 -24.99 1.06
CA ASN A 70 26.99 -24.36 0.26
C ASN A 70 28.31 -24.18 1.02
N LEU A 71 28.26 -23.84 2.32
CA LEU A 71 29.47 -23.79 3.15
C LEU A 71 30.12 -25.17 3.29
N ARG A 72 29.32 -26.22 3.48
CA ARG A 72 29.81 -27.61 3.62
C ARG A 72 30.38 -28.19 2.32
N ARG A 73 30.12 -27.57 1.16
CA ARG A 73 30.73 -27.98 -0.13
C ARG A 73 32.24 -27.72 -0.19
N VAL A 74 32.77 -26.89 0.70
CA VAL A 74 34.20 -26.58 0.78
C VAL A 74 34.76 -27.23 2.06
N PRO A 75 35.49 -28.35 1.96
CA PRO A 75 36.04 -29.04 3.12
C PRO A 75 36.93 -28.11 3.97
N GLY A 76 36.72 -28.10 5.29
CA GLY A 76 37.47 -27.27 6.22
C GLY A 76 37.11 -25.78 6.23
N LEU A 77 36.21 -25.29 5.36
CA LEU A 77 35.85 -23.87 5.34
C LEU A 77 35.25 -23.39 6.66
N ILE A 78 34.33 -24.18 7.25
CA ILE A 78 33.61 -23.79 8.46
C ILE A 78 34.56 -23.57 9.65
N SER A 79 35.60 -24.39 9.79
CA SER A 79 36.59 -24.24 10.87
C SER A 79 37.50 -23.03 10.70
N LEU A 80 37.67 -22.53 9.46
CA LEU A 80 38.41 -21.31 9.16
C LEU A 80 37.58 -20.02 9.35
N LEU A 81 36.25 -20.13 9.49
CA LEU A 81 35.40 -18.97 9.75
C LEU A 81 35.63 -18.45 11.18
N PRO A 82 35.43 -17.14 11.44
CA PRO A 82 35.58 -16.57 12.77
C PRO A 82 34.79 -17.35 13.84
N GLY A 83 35.49 -17.77 14.90
CA GLY A 83 34.92 -18.55 16.00
C GLY A 83 34.78 -20.07 15.74
N GLY A 84 35.15 -20.57 14.56
CA GLY A 84 35.12 -21.99 14.23
C GLY A 84 33.71 -22.59 14.18
N GLU A 85 33.64 -23.92 14.15
CA GLU A 85 32.40 -24.67 13.89
C GLU A 85 31.29 -24.42 14.91
N GLU A 86 31.62 -24.39 16.21
CA GLU A 86 30.65 -24.18 17.28
C GLU A 86 29.95 -22.81 17.17
N VAL A 87 30.71 -21.74 16.89
CA VAL A 87 30.15 -20.39 16.75
C VAL A 87 29.30 -20.28 15.48
N GLN A 88 29.73 -20.90 14.38
CA GLN A 88 28.92 -20.92 13.15
C GLN A 88 27.62 -21.70 13.34
N GLN A 89 27.65 -22.82 14.08
CA GLN A 89 26.45 -23.58 14.41
C GLN A 89 25.47 -22.74 15.24
N LYS A 90 25.94 -22.11 16.34
CA LYS A 90 25.14 -21.21 17.17
C LYS A 90 24.54 -20.06 16.36
N LYS A 91 25.27 -19.53 15.39
CA LYS A 91 24.77 -18.48 14.47
C LYS A 91 23.60 -18.98 13.62
N PHE A 92 23.68 -20.19 13.04
CA PHE A 92 22.57 -20.76 12.27
C PHE A 92 21.36 -21.07 13.16
N GLU A 93 21.58 -21.55 14.38
CA GLU A 93 20.51 -21.78 15.37
C GLU A 93 19.81 -20.46 15.74
N ALA A 94 20.57 -19.39 16.00
CA ALA A 94 20.03 -18.06 16.27
C ALA A 94 19.22 -17.51 15.08
N LEU A 95 19.67 -17.71 13.84
CA LEU A 95 18.93 -17.29 12.65
C LEU A 95 17.61 -18.07 12.46
N ARG A 96 17.58 -19.36 12.79
CA ARG A 96 16.33 -20.16 12.77
C ARG A 96 15.36 -19.73 13.87
N GLU A 97 15.89 -19.39 15.05
CA GLU A 97 15.07 -18.85 16.15
C GLU A 97 14.49 -17.47 15.78
N ALA A 98 15.28 -16.60 15.14
CA ALA A 98 14.80 -15.34 14.60
C ALA A 98 13.67 -15.53 13.56
N ALA A 99 13.80 -16.51 12.68
CA ALA A 99 12.76 -16.84 11.71
C ALA A 99 11.44 -17.24 12.41
N ARG A 100 11.52 -18.07 13.48
CA ARG A 100 10.37 -18.46 14.31
C ARG A 100 9.71 -17.28 15.00
N LYS A 101 10.49 -16.35 15.57
CA LYS A 101 9.95 -15.11 16.18
C LYS A 101 9.17 -14.27 15.17
N ASN A 102 9.75 -14.05 13.99
CA ASN A 102 9.08 -13.30 12.93
C ASN A 102 7.83 -14.04 12.40
N GLN A 103 7.85 -15.38 12.35
CA GLN A 103 6.68 -16.16 11.99
C GLN A 103 5.54 -16.02 13.01
N ASN A 104 5.85 -15.98 14.31
CA ASN A 104 4.85 -15.72 15.34
C ASN A 104 4.19 -14.35 15.16
N PHE A 105 4.97 -13.33 14.76
CA PHE A 105 4.42 -12.02 14.42
C PHE A 105 3.41 -12.10 13.28
N PHE A 106 3.77 -12.77 12.18
CA PHE A 106 2.86 -12.95 11.06
C PHE A 106 1.64 -13.82 11.39
N ASN A 107 1.79 -14.83 12.26
CA ASN A 107 0.67 -15.63 12.73
C ASN A 107 -0.35 -14.79 13.50
N GLU A 108 0.09 -13.87 14.36
CA GLU A 108 -0.82 -12.97 15.07
C GLU A 108 -1.50 -11.98 14.11
N ILE A 109 -0.80 -11.47 13.09
CA ILE A 109 -1.41 -10.65 12.04
C ILE A 109 -2.55 -11.40 11.34
N VAL A 110 -2.29 -12.63 10.85
CA VAL A 110 -3.31 -13.44 10.15
C VAL A 110 -4.47 -13.82 11.10
N LYS A 111 -4.16 -14.13 12.36
CA LYS A 111 -5.16 -14.48 13.38
C LYS A 111 -6.12 -13.33 13.68
N ASN A 112 -5.64 -12.09 13.64
CA ASN A 112 -6.43 -10.88 13.91
C ASN A 112 -7.00 -10.23 12.64
N SER A 113 -6.68 -10.74 11.45
CA SER A 113 -7.26 -10.24 10.21
C SER A 113 -8.78 -10.43 10.18
N SER A 114 -9.50 -9.34 9.89
CA SER A 114 -10.97 -9.29 9.86
C SER A 114 -11.59 -10.15 8.76
N ASN A 115 -10.84 -10.44 7.69
CA ASN A 115 -11.26 -11.34 6.62
C ASN A 115 -10.40 -12.61 6.68
N LYS A 116 -11.03 -13.75 6.96
CA LYS A 116 -10.37 -15.06 6.82
C LYS A 116 -11.07 -15.78 5.68
N GLY A 117 -10.48 -15.68 4.49
CA GLY A 117 -10.89 -16.53 3.38
C GLY A 117 -10.55 -17.99 3.64
N SER A 118 -10.81 -18.82 2.63
CA SER A 118 -10.50 -20.25 2.73
C SER A 118 -9.02 -20.46 2.42
N LEU A 119 -8.17 -20.43 3.45
CA LEU A 119 -6.74 -20.75 3.37
C LEU A 119 -6.43 -22.19 2.91
N SER A 120 -7.43 -22.91 2.41
CA SER A 120 -7.32 -24.27 1.88
C SER A 120 -6.71 -24.33 0.47
N ARG A 121 -6.70 -23.21 -0.26
CA ARG A 121 -6.12 -23.15 -1.61
C ARG A 121 -4.61 -22.91 -1.52
N VAL A 122 -3.84 -23.82 -2.09
CA VAL A 122 -2.38 -23.65 -2.25
C VAL A 122 -2.14 -22.60 -3.34
N PRO A 123 -1.36 -21.54 -3.08
CA PRO A 123 -1.04 -20.52 -4.07
C PRO A 123 -0.23 -21.05 -5.25
N ASP A 124 -0.31 -20.35 -6.38
CA ASP A 124 0.62 -20.54 -7.48
C ASP A 124 2.09 -20.32 -7.01
N PRO A 125 3.06 -21.17 -7.42
CA PRO A 125 4.45 -21.02 -6.99
C PRO A 125 5.09 -19.66 -7.32
N GLY A 126 4.78 -19.08 -8.49
CA GLY A 126 5.27 -17.76 -8.90
C GLY A 126 4.69 -16.65 -8.03
N ALA A 127 3.38 -16.70 -7.80
CA ALA A 127 2.68 -15.80 -6.88
C ALA A 127 3.25 -15.89 -5.45
N GLN A 128 3.52 -17.10 -4.99
CA GLN A 128 4.09 -17.35 -3.67
C GLN A 128 5.47 -16.72 -3.49
N VAL A 129 6.39 -16.89 -4.46
CA VAL A 129 7.73 -16.27 -4.41
C VAL A 129 7.63 -14.75 -4.37
N ARG A 130 6.73 -14.16 -5.17
CA ARG A 130 6.49 -12.71 -5.20
C ARG A 130 5.95 -12.21 -3.85
N ASN A 131 4.95 -12.87 -3.30
CA ASN A 131 4.33 -12.48 -2.04
C ASN A 131 5.31 -12.63 -0.86
N LEU A 132 6.12 -13.69 -0.82
CA LEU A 132 7.18 -13.84 0.20
C LEU A 132 8.22 -12.71 0.12
N GLY A 133 8.58 -12.27 -1.09
CA GLY A 133 9.41 -11.09 -1.27
C GLY A 133 8.82 -9.84 -0.62
N LYS A 134 7.51 -9.60 -0.82
CA LYS A 134 6.78 -8.47 -0.22
C LYS A 134 6.66 -8.60 1.30
N VAL A 135 6.36 -9.79 1.83
CA VAL A 135 6.29 -10.07 3.27
C VAL A 135 7.61 -9.73 3.98
N ARG A 136 8.76 -10.05 3.38
CA ARG A 136 10.07 -9.64 3.90
C ARG A 136 10.23 -8.11 3.94
N SER A 137 9.80 -7.41 2.90
CA SER A 137 9.80 -5.95 2.86
C SER A 137 8.88 -5.33 3.90
N THR A 138 7.76 -5.98 4.24
CA THR A 138 6.84 -5.53 5.30
C THR A 138 7.52 -5.50 6.67
N LEU A 139 8.40 -6.45 7.01
CA LEU A 139 9.19 -6.38 8.25
C LEU A 139 10.10 -5.14 8.29
N ALA A 140 10.69 -4.79 7.15
CA ALA A 140 11.53 -3.60 7.04
C ALA A 140 10.67 -2.32 7.16
N GLN A 141 9.44 -2.34 6.65
CA GLN A 141 8.49 -1.25 6.83
C GLN A 141 8.07 -1.10 8.31
N CYS A 142 7.88 -2.21 9.03
CA CYS A 142 7.64 -2.19 10.48
C CYS A 142 8.79 -1.50 11.23
N ALA A 143 10.04 -1.78 10.84
CA ALA A 143 11.22 -1.12 11.39
C ALA A 143 11.15 0.40 11.16
N ARG A 144 10.96 0.82 9.91
CA ARG A 144 10.89 2.24 9.54
C ARG A 144 9.78 2.99 10.26
N GLU A 145 8.58 2.42 10.32
CA GLU A 145 7.39 3.15 10.77
C GLU A 145 7.08 2.99 12.25
N TRP A 146 7.48 1.90 12.90
CA TRP A 146 7.00 1.55 14.25
C TRP A 146 8.11 1.04 15.19
N SER A 147 9.39 1.22 14.86
CA SER A 147 10.51 0.93 15.77
C SER A 147 11.29 2.19 16.16
N GLU A 148 12.06 2.12 17.25
CA GLU A 148 12.96 3.20 17.65
C GLU A 148 14.09 3.38 16.62
N GLU A 149 14.58 2.28 16.04
CA GLU A 149 15.63 2.28 15.02
C GLU A 149 15.22 3.01 13.74
N GLY A 150 13.91 3.10 13.46
CA GLY A 150 13.36 3.90 12.37
C GLY A 150 13.20 5.39 12.67
N SER A 151 13.47 5.85 13.90
CA SER A 151 13.18 7.24 14.32
C SER A 151 13.93 8.28 13.50
N GLU A 152 15.20 8.05 13.18
CA GLU A 152 15.99 8.96 12.32
C GLU A 152 15.41 9.07 10.91
N GLU A 153 14.94 7.94 10.33
CA GLU A 153 14.30 7.95 9.02
C GLU A 153 12.98 8.73 9.06
N ARG A 154 12.16 8.51 10.09
CA ARG A 154 10.90 9.24 10.28
C ARG A 154 11.13 10.73 10.52
N GLU A 155 12.14 11.09 11.31
CA GLU A 155 12.47 12.49 11.56
C GLU A 155 12.81 13.21 10.26
N LYS A 156 13.62 12.59 9.40
CA LYS A 156 13.96 13.16 8.09
C LYS A 156 12.75 13.14 7.15
N SER A 157 12.00 12.05 7.04
CA SER A 157 10.93 11.95 6.04
C SER A 157 9.62 12.62 6.44
N PHE A 158 9.19 12.51 7.70
CA PHE A 158 7.88 12.93 8.17
C PHE A 158 7.89 14.32 8.81
N ALA A 159 8.88 14.64 9.65
CA ALA A 159 8.87 15.89 10.41
C ALA A 159 8.76 17.16 9.53
N PRO A 160 9.44 17.26 8.38
CA PRO A 160 9.27 18.42 7.49
C PRO A 160 7.86 18.52 6.89
N LEU A 161 7.26 17.39 6.52
CA LEU A 161 5.90 17.36 5.95
C LEU A 161 4.86 17.77 7.00
N LEU A 162 5.02 17.28 8.23
CA LEU A 162 4.17 17.61 9.38
C LEU A 162 4.31 19.09 9.77
N SER A 163 5.55 19.60 9.81
CA SER A 163 5.82 21.02 10.12
C SER A 163 5.19 21.96 9.09
N TRP A 164 5.26 21.62 7.81
CA TRP A 164 4.60 22.40 6.77
C TRP A 164 3.08 22.26 6.78
N LEU A 165 2.54 21.09 7.13
CA LEU A 165 1.10 20.92 7.33
C LEU A 165 0.60 21.90 8.40
N GLU A 166 1.25 21.94 9.56
CA GLU A 166 0.94 22.86 10.66
C GLU A 166 1.12 24.34 10.27
N LYS A 167 2.13 24.64 9.45
CA LYS A 167 2.41 26.01 8.98
C LYS A 167 1.35 26.53 8.01
N TYR A 168 0.87 25.70 7.08
CA TYR A 168 0.02 26.13 5.97
C TYR A 168 -1.46 25.78 6.14
N LEU A 169 -1.80 24.92 7.09
CA LEU A 169 -3.17 24.54 7.40
C LEU A 169 -3.35 24.45 8.90
N ASP A 170 -3.99 25.45 9.52
CA ASP A 170 -4.36 25.36 10.93
C ASP A 170 -5.39 24.25 11.15
N ALA A 171 -5.06 23.28 12.01
CA ALA A 171 -5.94 22.17 12.36
C ALA A 171 -7.24 22.66 13.02
N GLY A 172 -7.18 23.80 13.72
CA GLY A 172 -8.28 24.28 14.55
C GLY A 172 -8.63 23.31 15.70
N PRO A 173 -9.66 23.61 16.50
CA PRO A 173 -10.07 22.78 17.63
C PRO A 173 -11.04 21.65 17.25
N ASP A 174 -11.62 21.69 16.04
CA ASP A 174 -12.81 20.90 15.71
C ASP A 174 -12.52 19.63 14.92
N GLY A 175 -11.27 19.42 14.48
CA GLY A 175 -10.92 18.25 13.67
C GLY A 175 -11.59 18.26 12.29
N ASP A 176 -12.01 19.42 11.78
CA ASP A 176 -12.74 19.57 10.53
C ASP A 176 -11.82 19.53 9.30
N LYS A 177 -10.52 19.75 9.49
CA LYS A 177 -9.51 19.74 8.42
C LYS A 177 -9.25 18.32 7.96
N ARG A 178 -9.55 18.06 6.69
CA ARG A 178 -9.43 16.75 6.06
C ARG A 178 -8.12 16.62 5.31
N VAL A 179 -7.34 15.61 5.69
CA VAL A 179 -6.05 15.29 5.07
C VAL A 179 -6.14 13.90 4.44
N LEU A 180 -5.64 13.77 3.21
CA LEU A 180 -5.48 12.49 2.53
C LEU A 180 -4.01 12.11 2.48
N VAL A 181 -3.68 10.86 2.78
CA VAL A 181 -2.33 10.29 2.68
C VAL A 181 -2.35 9.10 1.72
N PRO A 182 -2.08 9.32 0.42
CA PRO A 182 -1.93 8.24 -0.55
C PRO A 182 -0.65 7.42 -0.29
N GLY A 183 -0.74 6.09 -0.44
CA GLY A 183 0.38 5.19 -0.13
C GLY A 183 0.79 5.24 1.33
N ALA A 184 -0.19 5.09 2.23
CA ALA A 184 0.00 5.30 3.66
C ALA A 184 0.90 4.23 4.33
N GLY A 185 1.23 3.14 3.64
CA GLY A 185 2.11 2.10 4.18
C GLY A 185 1.52 1.46 5.44
N LEU A 186 2.28 1.50 6.54
CA LEU A 186 1.80 0.98 7.83
C LEU A 186 1.07 2.03 8.69
N GLY A 187 0.81 3.22 8.13
CA GLY A 187 -0.04 4.23 8.73
C GLY A 187 0.63 5.15 9.75
N ARG A 188 1.95 5.08 10.00
CA ARG A 188 2.58 5.94 11.03
C ARG A 188 2.43 7.43 10.73
N LEU A 189 2.67 7.86 9.49
CA LEU A 189 2.51 9.27 9.09
C LEU A 189 1.07 9.73 9.27
N LEU A 190 0.12 8.89 8.90
CA LEU A 190 -1.31 9.12 9.11
C LEU A 190 -1.65 9.29 10.59
N THR A 191 -1.16 8.40 11.46
CA THR A 191 -1.39 8.49 12.91
C THR A 191 -0.80 9.78 13.49
N GLU A 192 0.39 10.18 13.03
CA GLU A 192 1.04 11.43 13.44
C GLU A 192 0.25 12.67 12.99
N ILE A 193 -0.36 12.65 11.79
CA ILE A 193 -1.25 13.71 11.31
C ILE A 193 -2.51 13.79 12.19
N VAL A 194 -3.15 12.66 12.50
CA VAL A 194 -4.33 12.66 13.38
C VAL A 194 -3.96 13.09 14.80
N GLY A 195 -2.80 12.71 15.32
CA GLY A 195 -2.30 13.16 16.63
C GLY A 195 -2.11 14.68 16.73
N ARG A 196 -1.96 15.37 15.60
CA ARG A 196 -1.94 16.85 15.51
C ARG A 196 -3.33 17.47 15.38
N GLY A 197 -4.37 16.64 15.24
CA GLY A 197 -5.78 16.98 15.24
C GLY A 197 -6.36 17.33 13.88
N TYR A 198 -5.78 16.80 12.80
CA TYR A 198 -6.40 16.77 11.48
C TYR A 198 -7.16 15.46 11.29
N SER A 199 -8.37 15.51 10.75
CA SER A 199 -9.06 14.30 10.32
C SER A 199 -8.35 13.73 9.09
N CYS A 200 -7.80 12.52 9.19
CA CYS A 200 -6.93 11.96 8.18
C CYS A 200 -7.46 10.62 7.67
N GLU A 201 -7.47 10.49 6.34
CA GLU A 201 -7.69 9.23 5.65
C GLU A 201 -6.39 8.80 4.97
N GLY A 202 -5.97 7.56 5.21
CA GLY A 202 -4.89 6.92 4.47
C GLY A 202 -5.45 6.11 3.33
N ASN A 203 -4.67 5.95 2.27
CA ASN A 203 -4.97 5.03 1.20
C ASN A 203 -3.81 4.07 0.98
N GLU A 204 -4.12 2.78 0.88
CA GLU A 204 -3.13 1.75 0.60
C GLU A 204 -3.79 0.64 -0.23
N PHE A 205 -3.03 0.04 -1.15
CA PHE A 205 -3.53 -1.00 -2.04
C PHE A 205 -2.93 -2.38 -1.72
N SER A 206 -1.72 -2.43 -1.13
CA SER A 206 -1.06 -3.69 -0.80
C SER A 206 -1.71 -4.33 0.42
N TYR A 207 -2.25 -5.54 0.25
CA TYR A 207 -2.78 -6.31 1.39
C TYR A 207 -1.73 -6.62 2.45
N GLN A 208 -0.45 -6.78 2.08
CA GLN A 208 0.63 -6.94 3.05
C GLN A 208 0.69 -5.73 4.00
N MET A 209 0.60 -4.51 3.45
CA MET A 209 0.58 -3.28 4.24
C MET A 209 -0.73 -3.13 5.00
N LEU A 210 -1.88 -3.30 4.34
CA LEU A 210 -3.21 -3.14 4.96
C LEU A 210 -3.38 -4.04 6.19
N VAL A 211 -3.18 -5.36 6.04
CA VAL A 211 -3.41 -6.32 7.14
C VAL A 211 -2.39 -6.12 8.27
N THR A 212 -1.14 -5.75 7.95
CA THR A 212 -0.13 -5.42 8.96
C THR A 212 -0.46 -4.10 9.67
N SER A 213 -0.90 -3.08 8.94
CA SER A 213 -1.26 -1.77 9.49
C SER A 213 -2.45 -1.86 10.44
N ASP A 214 -3.46 -2.66 10.10
CA ASP A 214 -4.62 -2.94 10.94
C ASP A 214 -4.19 -3.56 12.27
N TYR A 215 -3.33 -4.59 12.22
CA TYR A 215 -2.79 -5.21 13.43
C TYR A 215 -1.97 -4.23 14.28
N VAL A 216 -1.04 -3.50 13.68
CA VAL A 216 -0.16 -2.58 14.41
C VAL A 216 -0.93 -1.41 15.04
N MET A 217 -1.90 -0.83 14.32
CA MET A 217 -2.64 0.34 14.82
C MET A 217 -3.79 -0.03 15.77
N ASN A 218 -4.46 -1.17 15.56
CA ASN A 218 -5.70 -1.50 16.29
C ASN A 218 -5.52 -2.58 17.37
N VAL A 219 -4.44 -3.37 17.33
CA VAL A 219 -4.22 -4.49 18.27
C VAL A 219 -2.98 -4.30 19.15
N MET A 220 -1.90 -3.73 18.62
CA MET A 220 -0.66 -3.58 19.39
C MET A 220 -0.72 -2.40 20.37
N HIS A 221 -0.33 -2.67 21.62
CA HIS A 221 -0.19 -1.67 22.67
C HIS A 221 1.21 -1.73 23.29
N SER A 222 1.87 -0.58 23.38
CA SER A 222 3.22 -0.39 23.93
C SER A 222 3.36 -0.77 25.41
N SER A 223 2.26 -0.64 26.17
CA SER A 223 2.19 -0.88 27.62
C SER A 223 1.97 -2.34 28.01
N SER A 224 1.79 -3.22 27.02
CA SER A 224 1.53 -4.63 27.24
C SER A 224 2.71 -5.49 26.73
N PRO A 225 3.47 -6.15 27.62
CA PRO A 225 4.56 -7.05 27.23
C PRO A 225 4.10 -8.21 26.34
N THR A 226 2.79 -8.51 26.30
CA THR A 226 2.17 -9.54 25.45
C THR A 226 1.79 -9.04 24.06
N HIS A 227 1.81 -7.71 23.82
CA HIS A 227 1.45 -7.09 22.54
C HIS A 227 2.60 -6.31 21.89
N GLN A 228 3.82 -6.47 22.42
CA GLN A 228 5.05 -6.09 21.74
C GLN A 228 5.70 -7.36 21.23
N LEU A 229 5.76 -7.47 19.91
CA LEU A 229 6.36 -8.62 19.26
C LEU A 229 7.77 -8.21 18.84
N GLU A 230 8.74 -9.06 19.20
CA GLU A 230 10.08 -8.95 18.67
C GLU A 230 10.06 -9.40 17.21
N ILE A 231 10.07 -8.45 16.28
CA ILE A 231 10.52 -8.75 14.91
C ILE A 231 12.03 -8.76 15.00
N HIS A 232 12.68 -9.92 14.99
CA HIS A 232 14.12 -9.96 15.23
C HIS A 232 14.90 -9.02 14.27
N PRO A 233 15.71 -8.07 14.78
CA PRO A 233 16.10 -7.84 16.18
C PRO A 233 15.36 -6.71 16.93
N LEU A 234 14.31 -6.14 16.36
CA LEU A 234 13.61 -4.92 16.78
C LEU A 234 12.37 -5.20 17.64
N ARG A 235 12.02 -4.23 18.47
CA ARG A 235 10.75 -4.18 19.21
C ARG A 235 9.84 -3.17 18.55
N ILE A 236 8.60 -3.57 18.30
CA ILE A 236 7.54 -2.69 17.81
C ILE A 236 6.26 -2.88 18.65
N PRO A 237 5.39 -1.86 18.78
CA PRO A 237 5.64 -0.48 18.39
C PRO A 237 6.55 0.29 19.38
N ASP A 238 7.29 1.28 18.89
CA ASP A 238 8.02 2.29 19.68
C ASP A 238 7.07 3.24 20.42
N ALA A 239 5.96 3.57 19.78
CA ALA A 239 4.82 4.27 20.35
C ALA A 239 3.55 3.65 19.76
N SER A 240 2.57 3.29 20.60
CA SER A 240 1.29 2.78 20.10
C SER A 240 0.48 3.87 19.40
N ALA A 241 -0.40 3.49 18.49
CA ALA A 241 -1.29 4.44 17.83
C ALA A 241 -2.12 5.23 18.86
N THR A 242 -2.66 4.56 19.88
CA THR A 242 -3.40 5.19 20.99
C THR A 242 -2.57 6.28 21.68
N GLU A 243 -1.32 6.00 22.05
CA GLU A 243 -0.45 7.00 22.69
C GLU A 243 -0.20 8.22 21.80
N ILE A 244 -0.04 8.02 20.48
CA ILE A 244 0.15 9.13 19.54
C ILE A 244 -1.12 9.99 19.45
N LEU A 245 -2.29 9.35 19.36
CA LEU A 245 -3.59 10.03 19.27
C LEU A 245 -3.94 10.81 20.55
N GLU A 246 -3.56 10.27 21.72
CA GLU A 246 -3.81 10.87 23.04
C GLU A 246 -2.87 12.03 23.39
N ARG A 247 -1.82 12.30 22.58
CA ARG A 247 -0.99 13.52 22.73
C ARG A 247 -1.83 14.80 22.72
N ARG A 248 -2.98 14.77 22.04
CA ARG A 248 -3.99 15.82 22.05
C ARG A 248 -5.22 15.35 22.83
N LYS A 249 -5.41 15.86 24.05
CA LYS A 249 -6.48 15.39 24.97
C LYS A 249 -7.90 15.54 24.44
N ASP A 250 -8.17 16.63 23.71
CA ASP A 250 -9.48 16.93 23.12
C ASP A 250 -9.47 16.68 21.61
N ASN A 251 -8.79 15.62 21.17
CA ASN A 251 -8.68 15.31 19.74
C ASN A 251 -10.04 14.86 19.18
N LYS A 252 -10.67 15.73 18.38
CA LYS A 252 -11.92 15.44 17.66
C LYS A 252 -11.69 14.90 16.24
N ALA A 253 -10.44 14.80 15.81
CA ALA A 253 -10.10 14.32 14.49
C ALA A 253 -10.43 12.83 14.32
N THR A 254 -10.81 12.45 13.10
CA THR A 254 -11.05 11.05 12.74
C THR A 254 -9.85 10.44 12.03
N MET A 255 -9.69 9.13 12.20
CA MET A 255 -8.66 8.33 11.55
C MET A 255 -9.34 7.22 10.74
N SER A 256 -9.02 7.11 9.45
CA SER A 256 -9.49 6.01 8.59
C SER A 256 -8.40 5.55 7.62
N MET A 257 -8.51 4.30 7.15
CA MET A 257 -7.66 3.73 6.10
C MET A 257 -8.56 3.14 5.01
N CYS A 258 -8.36 3.55 3.76
CA CYS A 258 -9.10 3.07 2.60
C CYS A 258 -8.24 2.10 1.80
N ALA A 259 -8.71 0.86 1.69
CA ALA A 259 -8.11 -0.17 0.84
C ALA A 259 -8.48 0.04 -0.63
N GLY A 260 -7.49 0.13 -1.51
CA GLY A 260 -7.69 0.19 -2.96
C GLY A 260 -6.65 1.02 -3.69
N GLU A 261 -6.64 0.94 -5.01
CA GLU A 261 -5.75 1.74 -5.86
C GLU A 261 -6.19 3.21 -5.87
N PHE A 262 -5.21 4.12 -5.72
CA PHE A 262 -5.44 5.56 -5.53
C PHE A 262 -6.32 6.19 -6.63
N LEU A 263 -6.04 5.91 -7.90
CA LEU A 263 -6.83 6.48 -9.00
C LEU A 263 -8.25 5.89 -9.05
N LEU A 264 -8.42 4.61 -8.72
CA LEU A 264 -9.75 3.99 -8.66
C LEU A 264 -10.61 4.57 -7.52
N VAL A 265 -10.02 4.75 -6.34
CA VAL A 265 -10.74 5.22 -5.15
C VAL A 265 -11.03 6.73 -5.23
N TYR A 266 -10.02 7.54 -5.55
CA TYR A 266 -10.10 9.00 -5.48
C TYR A 266 -10.27 9.68 -6.85
N GLY A 267 -10.33 8.90 -7.92
CA GLY A 267 -10.48 9.37 -9.31
C GLY A 267 -11.76 10.13 -9.63
N LYS A 268 -12.69 10.26 -8.68
CA LYS A 268 -13.91 11.10 -8.79
C LYS A 268 -14.04 12.15 -7.68
N ASP A 269 -13.08 12.23 -6.76
CA ASP A 269 -13.12 13.24 -5.70
C ASP A 269 -12.90 14.64 -6.30
N GLU A 270 -13.72 15.59 -5.85
CA GLU A 270 -13.65 17.01 -6.20
C GLU A 270 -13.75 17.87 -4.95
N ALA A 271 -12.79 18.78 -4.75
CA ALA A 271 -12.80 19.78 -3.68
C ALA A 271 -13.17 19.23 -2.28
N LYS A 272 -12.64 18.08 -1.91
CA LYS A 272 -12.97 17.34 -0.69
C LYS A 272 -11.92 17.48 0.40
N TRP A 273 -10.66 17.60 0.02
CA TRP A 273 -9.51 17.57 0.93
C TRP A 273 -8.92 18.96 1.14
N ASP A 274 -8.61 19.29 2.40
CA ASP A 274 -7.89 20.51 2.75
C ASP A 274 -6.39 20.34 2.49
N ALA A 275 -5.87 19.12 2.66
CA ALA A 275 -4.52 18.75 2.24
C ALA A 275 -4.43 17.35 1.67
N VAL A 276 -3.45 17.14 0.78
CA VAL A 276 -2.96 15.83 0.36
C VAL A 276 -1.47 15.75 0.70
N VAL A 277 -1.06 14.72 1.42
CA VAL A 277 0.34 14.52 1.85
C VAL A 277 0.87 13.24 1.24
N THR A 278 1.84 13.36 0.32
CA THR A 278 2.49 12.22 -0.35
C THR A 278 3.91 12.02 0.19
N CYS A 279 4.22 10.82 0.67
CA CYS A 279 5.55 10.48 1.19
C CYS A 279 6.07 9.19 0.54
N PHE A 280 7.11 9.27 -0.30
CA PHE A 280 7.62 8.13 -1.10
C PHE A 280 6.51 7.45 -1.93
N PHE A 281 5.69 8.26 -2.60
CA PHE A 281 4.47 7.79 -3.28
C PHE A 281 4.40 8.15 -4.75
N ILE A 282 4.74 9.38 -5.14
CA ILE A 282 4.42 9.87 -6.50
C ILE A 282 5.15 9.10 -7.61
N ASP A 283 6.29 8.50 -7.30
CA ASP A 283 7.10 7.67 -8.19
C ASP A 283 6.58 6.23 -8.36
N THR A 284 5.50 5.88 -7.65
CA THR A 284 4.77 4.63 -7.83
C THR A 284 3.79 4.67 -9.01
N ALA A 285 3.54 5.85 -9.58
CA ALA A 285 2.63 6.03 -10.70
C ALA A 285 3.23 5.49 -12.01
N PRO A 286 2.48 4.72 -12.82
CA PRO A 286 2.85 4.46 -14.22
C PRO A 286 2.82 5.76 -15.03
N ASN A 287 1.83 6.60 -14.74
CA ASN A 287 1.65 7.92 -15.31
C ASN A 287 1.43 8.94 -14.19
N ILE A 288 2.47 9.72 -13.89
CA ILE A 288 2.43 10.78 -12.86
C ILE A 288 1.36 11.85 -13.14
N LEU A 289 0.99 12.06 -14.41
CA LEU A 289 -0.04 13.06 -14.77
C LEU A 289 -1.40 12.71 -14.17
N ASP A 290 -1.75 11.42 -14.13
CA ASP A 290 -3.01 10.96 -13.54
C ASP A 290 -3.03 11.25 -12.04
N TYR A 291 -1.90 11.03 -11.35
CA TYR A 291 -1.75 11.35 -9.94
C TYR A 291 -1.90 12.86 -9.71
N LEU A 292 -1.17 13.70 -10.47
CA LEU A 292 -1.27 15.16 -10.35
C LEU A 292 -2.70 15.67 -10.58
N GLN A 293 -3.42 15.10 -11.56
CA GLN A 293 -4.78 15.48 -11.88
C GLN A 293 -5.76 15.13 -10.75
N VAL A 294 -5.63 13.94 -10.17
CA VAL A 294 -6.46 13.51 -9.04
C VAL A 294 -6.15 14.32 -7.79
N ILE A 295 -4.86 14.53 -7.46
CA ILE A 295 -4.44 15.36 -6.32
C ILE A 295 -4.99 16.78 -6.48
N TYR A 296 -4.82 17.41 -7.64
CA TYR A 296 -5.31 18.76 -7.87
C TYR A 296 -6.83 18.85 -7.78
N ARG A 297 -7.57 17.95 -8.42
CA ARG A 297 -9.04 18.01 -8.45
C ARG A 297 -9.63 17.74 -7.06
N SER A 298 -9.05 16.79 -6.31
CA SER A 298 -9.55 16.38 -5.00
C SER A 298 -9.33 17.43 -3.90
N LEU A 299 -8.33 18.31 -4.06
CA LEU A 299 -8.09 19.45 -3.18
C LEU A 299 -9.17 20.54 -3.31
N LYS A 300 -9.59 21.12 -2.18
CA LYS A 300 -10.40 22.34 -2.14
C LYS A 300 -9.65 23.52 -2.76
N PRO A 301 -10.34 24.57 -3.24
CA PRO A 301 -9.69 25.86 -3.53
C PRO A 301 -8.88 26.34 -2.33
N GLY A 302 -7.60 26.68 -2.55
CA GLY A 302 -6.66 27.02 -1.46
C GLY A 302 -6.11 25.83 -0.67
N GLY A 303 -6.51 24.60 -0.99
CA GLY A 303 -5.98 23.39 -0.38
C GLY A 303 -4.51 23.15 -0.74
N ILE A 304 -3.81 22.39 0.10
CA ILE A 304 -2.35 22.23 -0.01
C ILE A 304 -1.93 20.81 -0.39
N TRP A 305 -0.97 20.71 -1.29
CA TRP A 305 -0.27 19.47 -1.58
C TRP A 305 1.12 19.53 -0.96
N ILE A 306 1.41 18.58 -0.08
CA ILE A 306 2.72 18.41 0.54
C ILE A 306 3.32 17.11 0.00
N ASN A 307 4.51 17.20 -0.59
CA ASN A 307 5.20 16.04 -1.17
C ASN A 307 6.57 15.87 -0.50
N GLY A 308 6.97 14.62 -0.27
CA GLY A 308 8.31 14.26 0.18
C GLY A 308 8.74 12.90 -0.37
N GLY A 309 9.80 12.85 -1.18
CA GLY A 309 10.29 11.56 -1.68
C GLY A 309 11.30 11.69 -2.82
N PRO A 310 11.84 10.55 -3.28
CA PRO A 310 12.62 10.48 -4.50
C PRO A 310 11.73 10.43 -5.74
N LEU A 311 12.37 10.30 -6.91
CA LEU A 311 11.73 9.90 -8.16
C LEU A 311 12.36 8.60 -8.67
N LEU A 312 12.16 7.51 -7.92
CA LEU A 312 12.55 6.16 -8.32
C LEU A 312 11.35 5.47 -8.99
N TRP A 313 11.14 5.76 -10.27
CA TRP A 313 9.97 5.33 -11.02
C TRP A 313 9.79 3.81 -10.99
N HIS A 314 8.73 3.33 -10.30
CA HIS A 314 8.49 1.91 -10.03
C HIS A 314 8.33 1.06 -11.30
N TRP A 315 7.81 1.68 -12.35
CA TRP A 315 7.48 1.06 -13.63
C TRP A 315 8.58 1.24 -14.68
N GLN A 316 9.66 1.97 -14.36
CA GLN A 316 10.84 2.08 -15.22
C GLN A 316 11.34 0.67 -15.56
N SER A 317 11.54 0.39 -16.84
CA SER A 317 12.05 -0.91 -17.29
C SER A 317 13.18 -0.74 -18.29
N SER A 318 14.26 -1.50 -18.07
CA SER A 318 15.33 -1.69 -19.06
C SER A 318 15.14 -2.93 -19.93
N GLU A 319 14.13 -3.78 -19.68
CA GLU A 319 13.79 -4.95 -20.51
C GLU A 319 12.26 -5.14 -20.70
N PRO A 320 11.81 -5.75 -21.82
CA PRO A 320 10.39 -6.08 -22.00
C PRO A 320 9.93 -7.03 -20.88
N ARG A 321 9.01 -6.57 -20.02
CA ARG A 321 8.40 -7.34 -18.91
C ARG A 321 7.47 -8.46 -19.42
N ALA A 322 7.92 -9.30 -20.35
CA ALA A 322 7.18 -10.50 -20.77
C ALA A 322 7.23 -11.64 -19.73
N THR A 323 7.99 -11.48 -18.63
CA THR A 323 8.22 -12.55 -17.64
C THR A 323 8.03 -12.14 -16.17
N ARG A 324 7.66 -10.88 -15.89
CA ARG A 324 7.18 -10.50 -14.56
C ARG A 324 5.66 -10.62 -14.59
N ASP A 325 5.21 -11.75 -14.04
CA ASP A 325 3.83 -12.22 -13.99
C ASP A 325 3.21 -11.75 -12.67
N ASP A 326 3.08 -10.43 -12.50
CA ASP A 326 2.43 -9.78 -11.37
C ASP A 326 0.89 -9.88 -11.42
N THR A 327 0.34 -10.67 -12.35
CA THR A 327 -1.07 -10.61 -12.75
C THR A 327 -1.65 -12.01 -12.93
N ALA A 328 -1.91 -12.70 -11.81
CA ALA A 328 -3.00 -13.67 -11.79
C ALA A 328 -4.31 -12.86 -11.81
N GLY A 329 -4.77 -12.54 -13.02
CA GLY A 329 -5.85 -11.57 -13.30
C GLY A 329 -5.33 -10.51 -14.26
N GLY A 330 -5.85 -10.50 -15.50
CA GLY A 330 -5.25 -9.84 -16.67
C GLY A 330 -4.51 -8.53 -16.41
N ARG A 331 -3.30 -8.41 -16.96
CA ARG A 331 -2.45 -7.22 -16.77
C ARG A 331 -3.16 -5.97 -17.23
N ASP A 332 -3.35 -5.02 -16.32
CA ASP A 332 -3.81 -3.68 -16.66
C ASP A 332 -2.73 -3.00 -17.52
N PRO A 333 -3.02 -2.69 -18.80
CA PRO A 333 -2.03 -2.18 -19.75
C PRO A 333 -1.38 -0.86 -19.33
N ARG A 334 -1.97 -0.14 -18.37
CA ARG A 334 -1.36 1.08 -17.81
C ARG A 334 0.03 0.79 -17.23
N TYR A 335 0.21 -0.39 -16.65
CA TYR A 335 1.46 -0.82 -16.00
C TYR A 335 2.54 -1.31 -16.98
N ASP A 336 2.22 -1.41 -18.28
CA ASP A 336 3.20 -1.74 -19.32
C ASP A 336 4.05 -0.52 -19.76
N SER A 337 3.74 0.67 -19.24
CA SER A 337 4.43 1.92 -19.56
C SER A 337 4.86 2.67 -18.30
N SER A 338 5.86 3.54 -18.43
CA SER A 338 6.27 4.46 -17.38
C SER A 338 6.60 5.82 -17.97
N ILE A 339 5.95 6.87 -17.45
CA ILE A 339 6.29 8.26 -17.75
C ILE A 339 7.25 8.74 -16.66
N GLU A 340 8.53 8.80 -17.03
CA GLU A 340 9.64 9.09 -16.13
C GLU A 340 10.06 10.55 -16.29
N LEU A 341 9.80 11.37 -15.28
CA LEU A 341 10.08 12.81 -15.32
C LEU A 341 11.12 13.20 -14.27
N SER A 342 11.89 14.24 -14.56
CA SER A 342 12.68 14.97 -13.57
C SER A 342 11.79 15.76 -12.61
N TRP A 343 12.34 16.18 -11.46
CA TRP A 343 11.59 17.02 -10.53
C TRP A 343 11.22 18.36 -11.16
N GLU A 344 12.11 18.95 -11.98
CA GLU A 344 11.84 20.18 -12.70
C GLU A 344 10.61 20.05 -13.62
N GLU A 345 10.48 18.93 -14.32
CA GLU A 345 9.34 18.63 -15.18
C GLU A 345 8.06 18.39 -14.38
N VAL A 346 8.11 17.60 -13.30
CA VAL A 346 6.96 17.37 -12.40
C VAL A 346 6.46 18.69 -11.82
N LYS A 347 7.37 19.54 -11.33
CA LYS A 347 7.05 20.86 -10.79
C LYS A 347 6.47 21.79 -11.85
N GLY A 348 7.03 21.79 -13.06
CA GLY A 348 6.54 22.58 -14.19
C GLY A 348 5.12 22.19 -14.60
N LEU A 349 4.83 20.89 -14.65
CA LEU A 349 3.50 20.36 -14.94
C LEU A 349 2.50 20.68 -13.84
N ALA A 350 2.85 20.43 -12.57
CA ALA A 350 2.01 20.79 -11.44
C ALA A 350 1.66 22.29 -11.43
N THR A 351 2.65 23.15 -11.75
CA THR A 351 2.42 24.59 -11.88
C THR A 351 1.46 24.92 -13.02
N SER A 352 1.57 24.22 -14.16
CA SER A 352 0.70 24.38 -15.32
C SER A 352 -0.74 23.92 -15.05
N VAL A 353 -0.92 22.90 -14.20
CA VAL A 353 -2.24 22.43 -13.74
C VAL A 353 -2.91 23.44 -12.81
N GLY A 354 -2.13 24.26 -12.09
CA GLY A 354 -2.65 25.33 -11.23
C GLY A 354 -2.08 25.36 -9.81
N PHE A 355 -1.05 24.56 -9.51
CA PHE A 355 -0.35 24.65 -8.24
C PHE A 355 0.56 25.88 -8.16
N GLU A 356 0.69 26.44 -6.96
CA GLU A 356 1.67 27.46 -6.61
C GLU A 356 2.60 26.92 -5.52
N PHE A 357 3.85 26.61 -5.89
CA PHE A 357 4.86 26.13 -4.96
C PHE A 357 5.31 27.25 -4.01
N LYS A 358 5.30 26.97 -2.70
CA LYS A 358 5.67 27.91 -1.65
C LYS A 358 7.04 27.59 -1.06
N GLU A 359 7.28 26.32 -0.77
CA GLU A 359 8.55 25.85 -0.23
C GLU A 359 9.06 24.63 -0.98
N GLU A 360 10.37 24.50 -1.01
CA GLU A 360 11.08 23.36 -1.54
C GLU A 360 12.39 23.17 -0.75
N ALA A 361 12.68 21.94 -0.36
CA ALA A 361 13.92 21.58 0.31
C ALA A 361 14.41 20.22 -0.22
N TRP A 362 15.74 20.09 -0.31
CA TRP A 362 16.39 18.86 -0.72
C TRP A 362 17.14 18.27 0.47
N GLN A 363 17.00 16.97 0.68
CA GLN A 363 17.68 16.28 1.77
C GLN A 363 17.90 14.79 1.49
N GLU A 364 18.86 14.21 2.20
CA GLU A 364 19.16 12.79 2.14
C GLU A 364 18.34 12.01 3.17
N VAL A 365 17.63 10.99 2.68
CA VAL A 365 16.69 10.19 3.48
C VAL A 365 16.94 8.71 3.19
N GLY A 366 16.98 7.90 4.24
CA GLY A 366 16.98 6.44 4.12
C GLY A 366 15.57 5.92 3.83
N TYR A 367 15.48 4.72 3.27
CA TYR A 367 14.23 3.98 3.21
C TYR A 367 14.48 2.53 3.59
N ASN A 368 13.94 2.13 4.74
CA ASN A 368 14.10 0.77 5.28
C ASN A 368 15.60 0.41 5.44
N THR A 369 16.42 1.38 5.84
CA THR A 369 17.87 1.19 5.97
C THR A 369 18.23 0.51 7.27
N ASN A 370 19.17 -0.44 7.17
CA ASN A 370 19.82 -1.02 8.34
C ASN A 370 21.14 -0.28 8.58
N ALA A 371 21.22 0.50 9.65
CA ALA A 371 22.40 1.30 10.00
C ALA A 371 23.69 0.49 10.17
N THR A 372 23.60 -0.81 10.45
CA THR A 372 24.75 -1.72 10.62
C THR A 372 25.14 -2.46 9.34
N CYS A 373 24.34 -2.35 8.28
CA CYS A 373 24.62 -3.02 7.02
C CYS A 373 25.72 -2.27 6.24
N MET A 374 26.63 -3.01 5.62
CA MET A 374 27.64 -2.42 4.72
C MET A 374 27.02 -1.84 3.43
N LEU A 375 25.85 -2.34 3.03
CA LEU A 375 25.06 -1.78 1.93
C LEU A 375 23.95 -0.90 2.51
N ARG A 376 23.97 0.40 2.19
CA ARG A 376 22.97 1.37 2.59
C ARG A 376 22.47 2.15 1.39
N SER A 377 21.17 2.14 1.16
CA SER A 377 20.51 3.01 0.17
C SER A 377 20.20 4.35 0.81
N VAL A 378 20.60 5.44 0.15
CA VAL A 378 20.25 6.81 0.54
C VAL A 378 19.64 7.50 -0.67
N TYR A 379 18.51 8.16 -0.45
CA TYR A 379 17.77 8.87 -1.47
C TYR A 379 17.94 10.36 -1.26
N ARG A 380 18.34 11.09 -2.30
CA ARG A 380 18.24 12.54 -2.30
C ARG A 380 16.82 12.94 -2.67
N THR A 381 16.00 13.16 -1.64
CA THR A 381 14.58 13.46 -1.79
C THR A 381 14.34 14.95 -1.95
N VAL A 382 13.27 15.29 -2.65
CA VAL A 382 12.69 16.63 -2.64
C VAL A 382 11.47 16.64 -1.74
N GLN A 383 11.40 17.65 -0.89
CA GLN A 383 10.24 17.97 -0.08
C GLN A 383 9.69 19.30 -0.56
N SER A 384 8.38 19.42 -0.72
CA SER A 384 7.76 20.67 -1.18
C SER A 384 6.36 20.88 -0.64
N VAL A 385 5.94 22.13 -0.60
CA VAL A 385 4.54 22.54 -0.38
C VAL A 385 4.06 23.34 -1.58
N ALA A 386 2.90 22.97 -2.10
CA ALA A 386 2.22 23.75 -3.12
C ALA A 386 0.75 23.99 -2.76
N ILE A 387 0.21 25.13 -3.15
CA ILE A 387 -1.18 25.51 -2.90
C ILE A 387 -1.96 25.43 -4.22
N LYS A 388 -3.13 24.82 -4.20
CA LYS A 388 -4.09 24.90 -5.31
C LYS A 388 -4.63 26.33 -5.38
N LYS A 389 -4.38 27.02 -6.51
CA LYS A 389 -4.94 28.36 -6.74
C LYS A 389 -6.47 28.32 -6.62
N ALA A 390 -7.01 29.33 -5.96
CA ALA A 390 -8.44 29.46 -5.66
C ALA A 390 -9.30 29.57 -6.91
#